data_AF-A0A503IFP2-F1
#
_entry.id   AF-A0A503IFP2-F1
#
_cell.length_a   1.000
_cell.length_b   1.000
_cell.length_c   1.000
_cell.angle_alpha   90.00
_cell.angle_beta   90.00
_cell.angle_gamma   90.00
#
_symmetry.space_group_name_H-M   'P 1'
#
loop_
_entity.id
_entity.type
_entity.pdbx_description
1 polymer ?
#
loop_
_entity_poly.entity_id
_entity_poly.type
_entity_poly.pdbx_seq_one_letter_code
_entity_poly.pdbx_strand_id
1 'polypeptide(L)' 'RWTIEECFQRAKDDLGLDHCEVRSWHGWHRHMTLVMAAAAFLARLGADLRRSALGKPNETSPKPAIAA' A
#
# COMPACT_ATOMS: atom_id res chain seq x y z
N ARG A 1 5.35 12.94 -0.33
CA ARG A 1 6.80 12.59 -0.38
C ARG A 1 7.21 11.84 0.89
N TRP A 2 6.47 10.79 1.28
CA TRP A 2 6.66 9.96 2.49
C TRP A 2 6.10 8.52 2.34
N THR A 3 5.74 8.12 1.11
CA THR A 3 4.96 6.89 0.86
C THR A 3 5.75 5.62 1.20
N ILE A 4 7.08 5.69 1.11
CA ILE A 4 7.97 4.59 1.45
C ILE A 4 8.02 4.43 2.98
N GLU A 5 8.28 5.51 3.73
CA GLU A 5 8.18 5.54 5.20
C GLU A 5 6.85 4.96 5.71
N GLU A 6 5.73 5.37 5.10
CA GLU A 6 4.40 4.94 5.50
C GLU A 6 4.15 3.45 5.19
N CYS A 7 4.74 2.92 4.11
CA CYS A 7 4.71 1.48 3.83
C CYS A 7 5.53 0.69 4.83
N PHE A 8 6.72 1.17 5.19
CA PHE A 8 7.55 0.53 6.19
C PHE A 8 6.91 0.56 7.58
N GLN A 9 6.28 1.67 7.95
CA GLN A 9 5.59 1.77 9.23
C GLN A 9 4.41 0.79 9.32
N ARG A 10 3.58 0.70 8.28
CA ARG A 10 2.53 -0.34 8.19
C ARG A 10 3.11 -1.74 8.20
N ALA A 11 4.22 -1.98 7.53
CA ALA A 11 4.87 -3.28 7.57
C ALA A 11 5.39 -3.64 8.97
N LYS A 12 5.82 -2.66 9.77
CA LYS A 12 6.21 -2.88 11.17
C LYS A 12 5.00 -3.21 12.05
N ASP A 13 3.93 -2.43 11.92
CA ASP A 13 2.74 -2.54 12.76
C ASP A 13 1.84 -3.74 12.38
N ASP A 14 1.60 -3.96 11.08
CA ASP A 14 0.67 -4.98 10.57
C ASP A 14 1.34 -6.34 10.26
N LEU A 15 2.61 -6.33 9.81
CA LEU A 15 3.32 -7.56 9.40
C LEU A 15 4.31 -8.06 10.45
N GLY A 16 4.38 -7.41 11.62
CA GLY A 16 5.20 -7.88 12.74
C GLY A 16 6.70 -7.88 12.46
N LEU A 17 7.20 -6.89 11.72
CA LEU A 17 8.64 -6.74 11.44
C LEU A 17 9.47 -6.63 12.73
N ASP A 18 8.89 -6.07 13.80
CA ASP A 18 9.54 -5.89 15.11
C ASP A 18 9.48 -7.15 15.99
N HIS A 19 8.59 -8.10 15.66
CA HIS A 19 8.37 -9.33 16.44
C HIS A 19 9.17 -10.52 15.88
N CYS A 20 10.42 -10.27 15.50
CA CYS A 20 11.36 -11.33 15.14
C CYS A 20 12.29 -11.59 16.32
N GLU A 21 12.11 -12.71 17.00
CA GLU A 21 13.15 -13.24 17.88
C GLU A 21 14.33 -13.64 16.97
N VAL A 22 15.36 -12.79 16.87
CA VAL A 22 16.55 -12.97 16.02
C VAL A 22 17.41 -14.12 16.56
N ARG A 23 16.87 -15.34 16.53
CA ARG A 23 17.51 -16.56 17.03
C ARG A 23 18.22 -17.32 15.91
N SER A 24 17.97 -16.98 14.65
CA SER A 24 18.62 -17.60 13.48
C SER A 24 18.67 -16.66 12.27
N TRP A 25 19.87 -16.47 11.69
CA TRP A 25 20.11 -15.60 10.52
C TRP A 25 19.22 -15.93 9.31
N HIS A 26 19.01 -17.22 9.03
CA HIS A 26 18.12 -17.66 7.96
C HIS A 26 16.64 -17.34 8.21
N GLY A 27 16.19 -17.42 9.47
CA GLY A 27 14.82 -17.06 9.84
C GLY A 27 14.56 -15.57 9.62
N TRP A 28 15.51 -14.74 10.04
CA TRP A 28 15.47 -13.29 9.84
C TRP A 28 15.42 -12.89 8.36
N HIS A 29 16.27 -13.49 7.51
CA HIS A 29 16.28 -13.15 6.09
C HIS A 29 14.99 -13.55 5.36
N ARG A 30 14.42 -14.72 5.70
CA ARG A 30 13.12 -15.16 5.16
C ARG A 30 11.99 -14.24 5.59
N HIS A 31 11.95 -13.87 6.88
CA HIS A 31 10.97 -12.92 7.41
C HIS A 31 11.05 -11.57 6.70
N MET A 32 12.25 -10.98 6.60
CA MET A 32 12.45 -9.71 5.91
C MET A 32 12.02 -9.77 4.44
N THR A 33 12.34 -10.86 3.74
CA THR A 33 11.92 -11.05 2.34
C THR A 33 10.40 -11.13 2.22
N LEU A 34 9.73 -11.89 3.11
CA LEU A 34 8.27 -12.03 3.08
C LEU A 34 7.57 -10.71 3.39
N VAL A 35 8.05 -9.95 4.37
CA VAL A 35 7.46 -8.65 4.73
C VAL A 35 7.63 -7.64 3.59
N MET A 36 8.80 -7.58 2.96
CA MET A 36 9.03 -6.71 1.80
C MET A 36 8.17 -7.12 0.59
N ALA A 37 7.98 -8.42 0.36
CA ALA A 37 7.12 -8.92 -0.71
C ALA A 37 5.64 -8.57 -0.46
N ALA A 38 5.15 -8.76 0.76
CA ALA A 38 3.78 -8.41 1.14
C ALA A 38 3.53 -6.89 1.03
N ALA A 39 4.48 -6.06 1.47
CA ALA A 39 4.39 -4.60 1.33
C ALA A 39 4.34 -4.17 -0.15
N ALA A 40 5.17 -4.77 -1.01
CA ALA A 40 5.16 -4.48 -2.45
C ALA A 40 3.84 -4.90 -3.11
N PHE A 41 3.27 -6.04 -2.70
CA PHE A 41 1.98 -6.52 -3.19
C PHE A 41 0.84 -5.57 -2.81
N LEU A 42 0.77 -5.13 -1.56
CA LEU A 42 -0.23 -4.16 -1.10
C LEU A 42 -0.08 -2.80 -1.79
N ALA A 43 1.15 -2.33 -1.99
CA ALA A 43 1.41 -1.11 -2.74
C ALA A 43 0.92 -1.20 -4.19
N ARG A 44 1.15 -2.35 -4.85
CA ARG A 44 0.66 -2.63 -6.21
C ARG A 44 -0.88 -2.60 -6.26
N LEU A 45 -1.54 -3.35 -5.36
CA LEU A 45 -2.99 -3.37 -5.28
C LEU A 45 -3.59 -1.98 -5.02
N GLY A 46 -2.99 -1.22 -4.10
CA GLY A 46 -3.43 0.15 -3.81
C GLY A 46 -3.29 1.09 -5.00
N ALA A 47 -2.24 0.91 -5.82
CA ALA A 47 -2.05 1.68 -7.05
C ALA A 47 -3.08 1.30 -8.13
N ASP A 48 -3.35 0.01 -8.31
CA ASP A 48 -4.33 -0.48 -9.29
C ASP A 48 -5.76 -0.05 -8.92
N LEU A 49 -6.12 -0.13 -7.63
CA LEU A 49 -7.41 0.36 -7.12
C LEU A 49 -7.54 1.87 -7.34
N ARG A 50 -6.51 2.67 -7.02
CA ARG A 50 -6.53 4.12 -7.29
C ARG A 50 -6.68 4.42 -8.78
N ARG A 51 -5.98 3.68 -9.65
CA ARG A 51 -6.15 3.82 -11.11
C ARG A 51 -7.58 3.53 -11.54
N SER A 52 -8.20 2.47 -11.01
CA SER A 52 -9.58 2.13 -11.33
C SER A 52 -10.57 3.18 -10.82
N ALA A 53 -10.32 3.79 -9.66
CA ALA A 53 -11.15 4.85 -9.09
C ALA A 53 -11.06 6.15 -9.89
N LEU A 54 -9.86 6.51 -10.37
CA LEU A 54 -9.64 7.68 -11.23
C LEU A 54 -10.17 7.49 -12.66
N GLY A 55 -10.31 6.24 -13.11
CA GLY A 55 -10.84 5.90 -14.45
C GLY A 55 -12.36 5.88 -14.55
N LYS A 56 -13.10 6.02 -13.43
CA LYS A 56 -14.56 6.11 -13.47
C LYS A 56 -14.97 7.50 -13.98
N PRO A 57 -15.78 7.60 -15.06
CA PRO A 57 -16.33 8.89 -15.45
C PRO A 57 -17.14 9.46 -14.28
N ASN A 58 -16.94 10.74 -13.98
CA ASN A 58 -17.63 11.42 -12.89
C ASN A 58 -19.10 11.66 -13.28
N GLU A 59 -19.92 10.62 -13.19
CA GLU A 59 -21.37 10.66 -13.49
C GLU A 59 -22.16 11.52 -12.47
N THR A 60 -21.52 11.91 -11.36
CA THR A 60 -22.17 12.64 -10.25
C THR A 60 -21.95 14.15 -10.33
N SER A 61 -21.20 14.67 -11.31
CA SER A 61 -21.07 16.12 -11.44
C SER A 61 -22.37 16.70 -12.03
N PRO A 62 -23.14 17.54 -11.30
CA PRO A 62 -24.24 18.26 -11.92
C PRO A 62 -23.67 19.10 -13.07
N LYS A 63 -24.23 18.91 -14.28
CA LYS A 63 -23.88 19.74 -15.43
C LYS A 63 -24.12 21.21 -15.04
N PRO A 64 -23.18 22.13 -15.30
CA PRO A 64 -23.45 23.54 -15.09
C PRO A 64 -24.62 23.91 -16.01
N ALA A 65 -25.76 24.22 -15.41
CA ALA A 65 -26.90 24.75 -16.15
C ALA A 65 -26.43 26.09 -16.73
N ILE A 66 -26.21 26.08 -18.05
CA ILE A 66 -25.81 27.25 -18.80
C ILE A 66 -26.98 28.24 -18.69
N ALA A 67 -26.81 29.27 -17.87
CA ALA A 67 -27.78 30.35 -17.74
C ALA A 67 -27.70 31.19 -19.01
N ALA A 68 -28.83 31.26 -19.72
CA ALA A 68 -29.08 32.07 -20.90
C ALA A 68 -29.21 33.56 -20.55
#